data_AF-A6REL2-F1
#
_entry.id   AF-A6REL2-F1
#
_cell.length_a   1.000
_cell.length_b   1.000
_cell.length_c   1.000
_cell.angle_alpha   90.00
_cell.angle_beta   90.00
_cell.angle_gamma   90.00
#
_symmetry.space_group_name_H-M   'P 1'
#
loop_
_entity.id
_entity.type
_entity.pdbx_description
1 polymer ?
#
loop_
_entity_poly.entity_id
_entity_poly.type
_entity_poly.pdbx_seq_one_letter_code
_entity_poly.pdbx_strand_id
1 'polypeptide(L)'
;MDGPGEADASMLYSSIGKYYTNKGWRMLPAFQSALSASQSLASPNRSELPQTKPLMLDGIPALCARDIGAIKVEFSSYKPAAAEILMAVLPSANLVSWLQERAAFISSKTNGEVPLIKGAICEDAKKWLFWNHDFPDRELTIQRVVTPTKAAEAEDEESQKETTLALASLLLAALDETQKWKLHKTVIWRSPTPELNRAIHMVQEHFGVGVTNEERVNRNVPSVRWKGGDEEKTKQIEICHNEFYAWS
;
A
#
# COMPACT_ATOMS: atom_id res chain seq x y z
N MET A 1 8.56 -11.46 24.62
CA MET A 1 8.82 -10.78 23.33
C MET A 1 8.03 -11.46 22.24
N ASP A 2 7.96 -12.80 22.26
CA ASP A 2 6.93 -13.54 21.53
C ASP A 2 5.64 -13.46 22.37
N GLY A 3 4.52 -13.13 21.75
CA GLY A 3 3.22 -13.08 22.44
C GLY A 3 2.78 -14.47 22.91
N PRO A 4 1.71 -14.58 23.71
CA PRO A 4 1.21 -15.89 24.18
C PRO A 4 0.62 -16.77 23.06
N GLY A 5 0.63 -16.29 21.81
CA GLY A 5 0.10 -17.01 20.66
C GLY A 5 1.04 -18.09 20.11
N GLU A 6 0.48 -19.03 19.37
CA GLU A 6 1.24 -20.12 18.73
C GLU A 6 1.95 -19.71 17.43
N ALA A 7 1.97 -18.42 17.09
CA ALA A 7 2.54 -17.92 15.83
C ALA A 7 4.04 -18.25 15.69
N ASP A 8 4.42 -18.80 14.52
CA ASP A 8 5.81 -19.17 14.19
C ASP A 8 6.72 -17.96 13.91
N ALA A 9 6.14 -16.83 13.54
CA ALA A 9 6.85 -15.59 13.28
C ALA A 9 6.04 -14.39 13.79
N SER A 10 6.76 -13.30 14.09
CA SER A 10 6.18 -12.03 14.49
C SER A 10 6.68 -10.91 13.58
N MET A 11 5.77 -10.01 13.23
CA MET A 11 6.08 -8.78 12.49
C MET A 11 5.67 -7.59 13.35
N LEU A 12 6.55 -6.58 13.43
CA LEU A 12 6.29 -5.34 14.14
C LEU A 12 6.58 -4.15 13.23
N TYR A 13 5.91 -3.04 13.50
CA TYR A 13 6.21 -1.74 12.91
C TYR A 13 6.64 -0.80 14.03
N SER A 14 7.84 -0.23 13.94
CA SER A 14 8.42 0.57 15.03
C SER A 14 9.09 1.84 14.53
N SER A 15 8.99 2.91 15.32
CA SER A 15 9.75 4.15 15.14
C SER A 15 11.20 4.05 15.62
N ILE A 16 11.55 3.00 16.38
CA ILE A 16 12.89 2.76 16.94
C ILE A 16 13.44 1.40 16.49
N GLY A 17 13.50 1.16 15.17
CA GLY A 17 13.94 -0.13 14.62
C GLY A 17 15.30 -0.62 15.15
N LYS A 18 16.27 0.29 15.31
CA LYS A 18 17.62 -0.03 15.83
C LYS A 18 17.62 -0.65 17.22
N TYR A 19 16.64 -0.31 18.07
CA TYR A 19 16.50 -0.90 19.41
C TYR A 19 16.17 -2.40 19.31
N TYR A 20 15.33 -2.77 18.35
CA TYR A 20 14.86 -4.14 18.16
C TYR A 20 15.89 -5.02 17.46
N THR A 21 16.80 -4.45 16.67
CA THR A 21 17.92 -5.20 16.06
C THR A 21 18.76 -5.93 17.10
N ASN A 22 19.05 -5.27 18.23
CA ASN A 22 19.78 -5.87 19.36
C ASN A 22 19.00 -6.97 20.10
N LYS A 23 17.73 -7.21 19.73
CA LYS A 23 16.84 -8.23 20.30
C LYS A 23 16.55 -9.36 19.31
N GLY A 24 17.34 -9.47 18.23
CA GLY A 24 17.20 -10.50 17.20
C GLY A 24 16.06 -10.21 16.21
N TRP A 25 15.64 -8.95 16.08
CA TRP A 25 14.72 -8.55 15.00
C TRP A 25 15.50 -8.11 13.78
N ARG A 26 15.04 -8.50 12.60
CA ARG A 26 15.57 -7.99 11.34
C ARG A 26 14.71 -6.84 10.86
N MET A 27 15.33 -5.67 10.73
CA MET A 27 14.72 -4.52 10.06
C MET A 27 14.67 -4.76 8.56
N LEU A 28 13.56 -4.38 7.95
CA LEU A 28 13.37 -4.44 6.51
C LEU A 28 13.43 -3.03 5.91
N PRO A 29 13.92 -2.89 4.67
CA PRO A 29 13.89 -1.62 3.95
C PRO A 29 12.46 -1.08 3.88
N ALA A 30 12.31 0.21 4.17
CA ALA A 30 11.00 0.84 4.36
C ALA A 30 10.84 2.05 3.42
N PHE A 31 10.92 1.81 2.13
CA PHE A 31 10.74 2.85 1.11
C PHE A 31 9.32 3.41 1.09
N GLN A 32 9.21 4.72 0.89
CA GLN A 32 7.95 5.41 0.64
C GLN A 32 8.09 6.44 -0.48
N SER A 33 6.98 6.67 -1.18
CA SER A 33 6.83 7.78 -2.12
C SER A 33 5.74 8.71 -1.60
N ALA A 34 6.10 9.98 -1.37
CA ALA A 34 5.16 11.02 -1.00
C ALA A 34 4.81 11.86 -2.24
N LEU A 35 3.51 11.99 -2.51
CA LEU A 35 2.96 12.81 -3.59
C LEU A 35 2.27 14.03 -2.97
N SER A 36 2.57 15.21 -3.49
CA SER A 36 2.02 16.48 -3.01
C SER A 36 1.48 17.27 -4.20
N ALA A 37 0.17 17.54 -4.23
CA ALA A 37 -0.43 18.37 -5.26
C ALA A 37 -0.43 19.84 -4.80
N SER A 38 0.33 20.69 -5.48
CA SER A 38 0.42 22.13 -5.20
C SER A 38 -0.64 22.96 -5.94
N GLN A 39 -1.31 22.37 -6.94
CA GLN A 39 -2.30 23.03 -7.80
C GLN A 39 -3.56 22.17 -7.98
N SER A 40 -4.65 22.81 -8.43
CA SER A 40 -5.90 22.12 -8.77
C SER A 40 -5.63 21.09 -9.88
N LEU A 41 -6.00 19.82 -9.65
CA LEU A 41 -5.79 18.70 -10.58
C LEU A 41 -6.79 18.69 -11.74
N ALA A 42 -7.42 19.82 -12.03
CA ALA A 42 -8.33 20.04 -13.15
C ALA A 42 -7.53 20.25 -14.44
N SER A 43 -6.85 19.19 -14.90
CA SER A 43 -6.12 19.18 -16.18
C SER A 43 -6.96 18.51 -17.28
N PRO A 44 -6.94 19.02 -18.53
CA PRO A 44 -7.67 18.47 -19.67
C PRO A 44 -7.29 17.00 -20.00
N ASN A 45 -6.09 16.56 -19.61
CA ASN A 45 -5.57 15.21 -19.87
C ASN A 45 -6.30 14.11 -19.06
N ARG A 46 -7.17 14.47 -18.12
CA ARG A 46 -7.92 13.50 -17.32
C ARG A 46 -8.97 12.74 -18.16
N SER A 47 -9.38 13.29 -19.31
CA SER A 47 -10.34 12.66 -20.23
C SER A 47 -9.76 11.46 -20.98
N GLU A 48 -8.43 11.37 -21.08
CA GLU A 48 -7.72 10.26 -21.75
C GLU A 48 -7.45 9.08 -20.81
N LEU A 49 -7.68 9.27 -19.50
CA LEU A 49 -7.46 8.26 -18.49
C LEU A 49 -8.69 7.36 -18.30
N PRO A 50 -8.49 6.07 -17.96
CA PRO A 50 -9.60 5.17 -17.64
C PRO A 50 -10.45 5.73 -16.50
N GLN A 51 -11.77 5.56 -16.61
CA GLN A 51 -12.67 5.97 -15.53
C GLN A 51 -12.45 5.11 -14.27
N THR A 52 -12.56 5.75 -13.12
CA THR A 52 -12.47 5.11 -11.81
C THR A 52 -13.75 5.35 -11.02
N LYS A 53 -14.12 4.37 -10.20
CA LYS A 53 -15.28 4.41 -9.33
C LYS A 53 -14.81 4.49 -7.87
N PRO A 54 -15.42 5.37 -7.05
CA PRO A 54 -15.11 5.44 -5.64
C PRO A 54 -15.51 4.14 -4.94
N LEU A 55 -14.66 3.67 -4.04
CA LEU A 55 -14.92 2.46 -3.27
C LEU A 55 -15.40 2.80 -1.86
N MET A 56 -16.52 2.20 -1.47
CA MET A 56 -17.08 2.28 -0.12
C MET A 56 -16.75 1.02 0.69
N LEU A 57 -17.06 1.05 2.00
CA LEU A 57 -16.70 0.00 2.96
C LEU A 57 -17.30 -1.37 2.62
N ASP A 58 -18.50 -1.39 2.02
CA ASP A 58 -19.24 -2.58 1.63
C ASP A 58 -18.56 -3.39 0.51
N GLY A 59 -17.83 -2.72 -0.38
CA GLY A 59 -17.10 -3.35 -1.49
C GLY A 59 -15.76 -3.99 -1.08
N ILE A 60 -15.24 -3.67 0.12
CA ILE A 60 -13.89 -4.10 0.54
C ILE A 60 -13.79 -5.61 0.76
N PRO A 61 -14.73 -6.30 1.45
CA PRO A 61 -14.58 -7.73 1.74
C PRO A 61 -14.45 -8.60 0.49
N ALA A 62 -15.22 -8.31 -0.56
CA ALA A 62 -15.17 -9.05 -1.82
C ALA A 62 -13.82 -8.85 -2.54
N LEU A 63 -13.29 -7.63 -2.53
CA LEU A 63 -12.00 -7.31 -3.14
C LEU A 63 -10.83 -7.92 -2.37
N CYS A 64 -10.85 -7.86 -1.03
CA CYS A 64 -9.88 -8.53 -0.17
C CYS A 64 -9.84 -10.05 -0.43
N ALA A 65 -11.00 -10.70 -0.54
CA ALA A 65 -11.08 -12.12 -0.84
C ALA A 65 -10.44 -12.46 -2.19
N ARG A 66 -10.68 -11.62 -3.22
CA ARG A 66 -10.04 -11.78 -4.53
C ARG A 66 -8.53 -11.58 -4.49
N ASP A 67 -8.06 -10.57 -3.76
CA ASP A 67 -6.63 -10.29 -3.59
C ASP A 67 -5.91 -11.45 -2.89
N ILE A 68 -6.48 -11.96 -1.80
CA ILE A 68 -5.95 -13.14 -1.09
C ILE A 68 -5.89 -14.34 -2.02
N GLY A 69 -6.90 -14.54 -2.88
CA GLY A 69 -6.87 -15.57 -3.91
C GLY A 69 -5.71 -15.40 -4.88
N ALA A 70 -5.49 -14.19 -5.38
CA ALA A 70 -4.39 -13.87 -6.30
C ALA A 70 -3.01 -14.07 -5.64
N ILE A 71 -2.82 -13.58 -4.41
CA ILE A 71 -1.58 -13.76 -3.64
C ILE A 71 -1.30 -15.25 -3.44
N LYS A 72 -2.31 -16.07 -3.12
CA LYS A 72 -2.13 -17.52 -2.96
C LYS A 72 -1.70 -18.21 -4.25
N VAL A 73 -2.26 -17.80 -5.39
CA VAL A 73 -1.87 -18.33 -6.72
C VAL A 73 -0.44 -17.91 -7.06
N GLU A 74 -0.09 -16.64 -6.85
CA GLU A 74 1.26 -16.10 -7.04
C GLU A 74 2.27 -16.85 -6.16
N PHE A 75 1.96 -17.04 -4.87
CA PHE A 75 2.81 -17.78 -3.94
C PHE A 75 2.99 -19.26 -4.31
N SER A 76 1.96 -19.88 -4.89
CA SER A 76 2.04 -21.26 -5.37
C SER A 76 2.91 -21.39 -6.63
N SER A 77 3.10 -20.29 -7.37
CA SER A 77 3.96 -20.24 -8.56
C SER A 77 5.44 -20.04 -8.23
N TYR A 78 5.76 -19.46 -7.06
CA TYR A 78 7.13 -19.28 -6.64
C TYR A 78 7.81 -20.61 -6.34
N LYS A 79 9.06 -20.71 -6.79
CA LYS A 79 9.97 -21.81 -6.46
C LYS A 79 11.13 -21.20 -5.68
N PRO A 80 10.96 -20.90 -4.38
CA PRO A 80 12.01 -20.30 -3.57
C PRO A 80 13.21 -21.24 -3.51
N ALA A 81 14.41 -20.68 -3.40
CA ALA A 81 15.60 -21.48 -3.15
C ALA A 81 15.47 -22.22 -1.80
N ALA A 82 16.24 -23.30 -1.60
CA ALA A 82 16.13 -24.14 -0.39
C ALA A 82 16.34 -23.38 0.94
N ALA A 83 16.93 -22.19 0.90
CA ALA A 83 17.20 -21.32 2.05
C ALA A 83 16.43 -19.99 1.99
N GLU A 84 15.37 -19.88 1.19
CA GLU A 84 14.58 -18.65 1.03
C GLU A 84 13.18 -18.86 1.60
N ILE A 85 12.74 -17.93 2.46
CA ILE A 85 11.41 -17.98 3.08
C ILE A 85 10.62 -16.77 2.60
N LEU A 86 9.61 -17.00 1.76
CA LEU A 86 8.70 -15.95 1.31
C LEU A 86 7.58 -15.76 2.34
N MET A 87 7.37 -14.51 2.75
CA MET A 87 6.33 -14.12 3.69
C MET A 87 5.49 -12.97 3.10
N ALA A 88 4.17 -13.01 3.26
CA ALA A 88 3.30 -11.89 2.92
C ALA A 88 2.26 -11.69 4.02
N VAL A 89 1.91 -10.43 4.26
CA VAL A 89 0.76 -10.06 5.09
C VAL A 89 -0.48 -10.11 4.22
N LEU A 90 -1.46 -10.95 4.59
CA LEU A 90 -2.69 -11.06 3.82
C LEU A 90 -3.60 -9.84 4.10
N PRO A 91 -4.06 -9.12 3.07
CA PRO A 91 -4.96 -7.98 3.20
C PRO A 91 -6.38 -8.43 3.53
N SER A 92 -6.58 -8.94 4.74
CA SER A 92 -7.91 -9.33 5.22
C SER A 92 -8.81 -8.11 5.33
N ALA A 93 -10.12 -8.33 5.13
CA ALA A 93 -11.11 -7.26 5.25
C ALA A 93 -11.02 -6.55 6.60
N ASN A 94 -10.81 -7.31 7.68
CA ASN A 94 -10.65 -6.77 9.03
C ASN A 94 -9.43 -5.85 9.15
N LEU A 95 -8.30 -6.21 8.54
CA LEU A 95 -7.07 -5.42 8.63
C LEU A 95 -7.23 -4.07 7.91
N VAL A 96 -7.84 -4.10 6.73
CA VAL A 96 -8.11 -2.89 5.92
C VAL A 96 -9.19 -2.02 6.56
N SER A 97 -10.31 -2.63 6.98
CA SER A 97 -11.44 -1.90 7.57
C SER A 97 -11.07 -1.27 8.90
N TRP A 98 -10.25 -1.94 9.72
CA TRP A 98 -9.87 -1.46 11.04
C TRP A 98 -9.17 -0.10 11.00
N LEU A 99 -8.22 0.09 10.08
CA LEU A 99 -7.54 1.39 9.88
C LEU A 99 -8.54 2.47 9.42
N GLN A 100 -9.44 2.11 8.51
CA GLN A 100 -10.43 3.02 7.95
C GLN A 100 -11.53 3.42 8.93
N GLU A 101 -11.93 2.50 9.81
CA GLU A 101 -12.88 2.72 10.91
C GLU A 101 -12.26 3.59 11.99
N ARG A 102 -10.99 3.37 12.34
CA ARG A 102 -10.25 4.26 13.23
C ARG A 102 -10.19 5.68 12.66
N ALA A 103 -9.84 5.82 11.38
CA ALA A 103 -9.83 7.13 10.72
C ALA A 103 -11.22 7.78 10.75
N ALA A 104 -12.29 7.02 10.50
CA ALA A 104 -13.67 7.49 10.61
C ALA A 104 -14.01 7.95 12.03
N PHE A 105 -13.61 7.20 13.05
CA PHE A 105 -13.82 7.56 14.44
C PHE A 105 -13.10 8.87 14.80
N ILE A 106 -11.81 9.00 14.45
CA ILE A 106 -11.04 10.23 14.69
C ILE A 106 -11.70 11.42 14.00
N SER A 107 -12.02 11.29 12.71
CA SER A 107 -12.66 12.34 11.92
C SER A 107 -14.01 12.78 12.50
N SER A 108 -14.82 11.82 12.98
CA SER A 108 -16.10 12.13 13.62
C SER A 108 -15.94 13.01 14.86
N LYS A 109 -14.79 12.95 15.54
CA LYS A 109 -14.49 13.74 16.74
C LYS A 109 -13.78 15.06 16.43
N THR A 110 -12.93 15.10 15.41
CA THR A 110 -12.13 16.28 15.08
C THR A 110 -12.77 17.18 14.03
N ASN A 111 -13.41 16.58 13.02
CA ASN A 111 -13.93 17.27 11.83
C ASN A 111 -15.47 17.23 11.76
N GLY A 112 -16.12 16.31 12.47
CA GLY A 112 -17.58 16.14 12.46
C GLY A 112 -18.13 15.45 11.20
N GLU A 113 -17.27 15.13 10.23
CA GLU A 113 -17.60 14.40 9.01
C GLU A 113 -16.81 13.08 8.95
N VAL A 114 -17.32 12.09 8.22
CA VAL A 114 -16.67 10.78 8.06
C VAL A 114 -16.35 10.56 6.59
N PRO A 115 -15.10 10.17 6.24
CA PRO A 115 -14.77 9.76 4.89
C PRO A 115 -15.57 8.54 4.47
N LEU A 116 -16.47 8.71 3.51
CA LEU A 116 -17.26 7.63 2.90
C LEU A 116 -16.43 6.85 1.88
N ILE A 117 -15.51 7.53 1.20
CA ILE A 117 -14.68 6.94 0.15
C ILE A 117 -13.40 6.41 0.78
N LYS A 118 -13.17 5.11 0.64
CA LYS A 118 -12.08 4.36 1.26
C LYS A 118 -11.05 3.83 0.26
N GLY A 119 -11.29 4.06 -1.02
CA GLY A 119 -10.42 3.65 -2.10
C GLY A 119 -11.02 4.00 -3.46
N ALA A 120 -10.39 3.51 -4.51
CA ALA A 120 -10.88 3.63 -5.87
C ALA A 120 -10.63 2.33 -6.63
N ILE A 121 -11.53 2.02 -7.57
CA ILE A 121 -11.44 0.86 -8.45
C ILE A 121 -11.61 1.31 -9.90
N CYS A 122 -10.81 0.75 -10.80
CA CYS A 122 -10.96 1.00 -12.24
C CYS A 122 -12.25 0.33 -12.76
N GLU A 123 -12.86 0.86 -13.83
CA GLU A 123 -14.07 0.27 -14.42
C GLU A 123 -13.91 -1.18 -14.88
N ASP A 124 -12.70 -1.56 -15.29
CA ASP A 124 -12.35 -2.94 -15.62
C ASP A 124 -12.47 -3.90 -14.41
N ALA A 125 -12.64 -3.33 -13.22
CA ALA A 125 -12.66 -3.97 -11.92
C ALA A 125 -11.43 -4.86 -11.67
N LYS A 126 -10.33 -4.72 -12.42
CA LYS A 126 -9.13 -5.55 -12.28
C LYS A 126 -8.07 -4.87 -11.44
N LYS A 127 -8.12 -3.55 -11.32
CA LYS A 127 -7.12 -2.72 -10.63
C LYS A 127 -7.81 -1.82 -9.61
N TRP A 128 -7.31 -1.81 -8.38
CA TRP A 128 -7.90 -1.02 -7.31
C TRP A 128 -6.87 -0.63 -6.26
N LEU A 129 -7.20 0.36 -5.45
CA LEU A 129 -6.44 0.73 -4.28
C LEU A 129 -7.32 1.00 -3.08
N PHE A 130 -6.75 0.79 -1.90
CA PHE A 130 -7.31 1.21 -0.62
C PHE A 130 -6.43 2.30 -0.03
N TRP A 131 -7.05 3.28 0.63
CA TRP A 131 -6.33 4.32 1.35
C TRP A 131 -6.84 4.47 2.78
N ASN A 132 -5.99 5.08 3.60
CA ASN A 132 -6.26 5.48 4.96
C ASN A 132 -6.10 7.00 5.11
N HIS A 133 -7.05 7.66 5.76
CA HIS A 133 -6.91 9.07 6.15
C HIS A 133 -6.20 9.15 7.51
N ASP A 134 -5.00 9.70 7.52
CA ASP A 134 -4.27 10.04 8.74
C ASP A 134 -4.53 11.52 9.08
N PHE A 135 -5.56 11.76 9.90
CA PHE A 135 -5.93 13.12 10.32
C PHE A 135 -4.89 13.80 11.24
N PRO A 136 -4.29 13.10 12.22
CA PRO A 136 -3.21 13.67 13.03
C PRO A 136 -2.05 14.22 12.21
N ASP A 137 -1.51 13.43 11.27
CA ASP A 137 -0.36 13.81 10.46
C ASP A 137 -0.75 14.51 9.14
N ARG A 138 -2.07 14.67 8.91
CA ARG A 138 -2.67 15.29 7.71
C ARG A 138 -2.14 14.70 6.41
N GLU A 139 -2.05 13.38 6.35
CA GLU A 139 -1.60 12.63 5.18
C GLU A 139 -2.60 11.55 4.77
N LEU A 140 -2.65 11.23 3.47
CA LEU A 140 -3.44 10.12 2.95
C LEU A 140 -2.49 8.95 2.64
N THR A 141 -2.59 7.85 3.36
CA THR A 141 -1.67 6.72 3.17
C THR A 141 -2.33 5.62 2.36
N ILE A 142 -1.72 5.22 1.25
CA ILE A 142 -2.18 4.10 0.43
C ILE A 142 -1.86 2.78 1.14
N GLN A 143 -2.91 2.02 1.45
CA GLN A 143 -2.83 0.76 2.18
C GLN A 143 -2.42 -0.40 1.29
N ARG A 144 -3.03 -0.51 0.11
CA ARG A 144 -2.85 -1.62 -0.84
C ARG A 144 -3.03 -1.09 -2.24
N VAL A 145 -2.14 -1.50 -3.16
CA VAL A 145 -2.32 -1.30 -4.60
C VAL A 145 -2.38 -2.67 -5.24
N VAL A 146 -3.52 -3.00 -5.85
CA VAL A 146 -3.68 -4.28 -6.53
C VAL A 146 -3.64 -4.08 -8.03
N THR A 147 -2.64 -4.69 -8.64
CA THR A 147 -2.55 -4.93 -10.07
C THR A 147 -2.66 -6.43 -10.32
N PRO A 148 -3.29 -6.88 -11.41
CA PRO A 148 -3.30 -8.28 -11.74
C PRO A 148 -1.87 -8.74 -12.05
N THR A 149 -1.26 -9.53 -11.16
CA THR A 149 -0.04 -10.27 -11.48
C THR A 149 -0.43 -11.38 -12.46
N LYS A 150 -0.23 -11.17 -13.76
CA LYS A 150 -0.23 -12.27 -14.71
C LYS A 150 1.17 -12.87 -14.77
N ALA A 151 1.23 -14.20 -14.67
CA ALA A 151 2.44 -14.97 -14.84
C ALA A 151 3.11 -14.61 -16.16
N ALA A 152 4.34 -14.09 -16.08
CA ALA A 152 5.51 -14.18 -16.97
C ALA A 152 5.35 -14.55 -18.48
N GLU A 153 4.23 -14.24 -19.12
CA GLU A 153 4.07 -14.26 -20.56
C GLU A 153 3.99 -12.81 -21.02
N ALA A 154 4.95 -12.45 -21.89
CA ALA A 154 5.27 -11.09 -22.32
C ALA A 154 4.03 -10.19 -22.42
N GLU A 155 3.95 -9.20 -21.53
CA GLU A 155 2.99 -8.12 -21.72
C GLU A 155 3.38 -7.35 -22.98
N ASP A 156 2.48 -7.32 -23.96
CA ASP A 156 2.59 -6.37 -25.06
C ASP A 156 2.68 -4.95 -24.47
N GLU A 157 3.46 -4.06 -25.13
CA GLU A 157 3.67 -2.67 -24.67
C GLU A 157 2.34 -1.94 -24.40
N GLU A 158 1.28 -2.29 -25.13
CA GLU A 158 -0.06 -1.76 -24.98
C GLU A 158 -0.69 -2.11 -23.62
N SER A 159 -0.51 -3.35 -23.13
CA SER A 159 -1.05 -3.80 -21.84
C SER A 159 -0.34 -3.10 -20.65
N GLN A 160 0.97 -2.86 -20.80
CA GLN A 160 1.74 -2.09 -19.82
C GLN A 160 1.30 -0.64 -19.76
N LYS A 161 1.04 -0.04 -20.93
CA LYS A 161 0.54 1.32 -21.04
C LYS A 161 -0.86 1.44 -20.41
N GLU A 162 -1.78 0.52 -20.72
CA GLU A 162 -3.12 0.49 -20.13
C GLU A 162 -3.06 0.38 -18.59
N THR A 163 -2.18 -0.47 -18.07
CA THR A 163 -1.99 -0.63 -16.62
C THR A 163 -1.43 0.64 -15.98
N THR A 164 -0.46 1.27 -16.63
CA THR A 164 0.13 2.55 -16.18
C THR A 164 -0.93 3.66 -16.14
N LEU A 165 -1.77 3.77 -17.18
CA LEU A 165 -2.84 4.77 -17.26
C LEU A 165 -3.91 4.54 -16.19
N ALA A 166 -4.30 3.28 -15.96
CA ALA A 166 -5.26 2.95 -14.92
C ALA A 166 -4.71 3.30 -13.52
N LEU A 167 -3.44 2.98 -13.24
CA LEU A 167 -2.77 3.36 -11.99
C LEU A 167 -2.66 4.88 -11.84
N ALA A 168 -2.36 5.62 -12.91
CA ALA A 168 -2.33 7.09 -12.87
C ALA A 168 -3.71 7.68 -12.52
N SER A 169 -4.79 7.17 -13.12
CA SER A 169 -6.17 7.58 -12.81
C SER A 169 -6.53 7.34 -11.34
N LEU A 170 -6.12 6.17 -10.84
CA LEU A 170 -6.28 5.72 -9.47
C LEU A 170 -5.50 6.60 -8.46
N LEU A 171 -4.27 7.00 -8.80
CA LEU A 171 -3.48 7.95 -8.00
C LEU A 171 -4.10 9.36 -7.99
N LEU A 172 -4.63 9.82 -9.12
CA LEU A 172 -5.34 11.10 -9.19
C LEU A 172 -6.59 11.10 -8.31
N ALA A 173 -7.35 10.00 -8.26
CA ALA A 173 -8.49 9.87 -7.36
C ALA A 173 -8.08 9.99 -5.87
N ALA A 174 -6.92 9.42 -5.51
CA ALA A 174 -6.37 9.58 -4.16
C ALA A 174 -5.93 11.02 -3.87
N LEU A 175 -5.36 11.72 -4.85
CA LEU A 175 -4.98 13.12 -4.72
C LEU A 175 -6.20 14.06 -4.64
N ASP A 176 -7.29 13.77 -5.37
CA ASP A 176 -8.54 14.52 -5.24
C ASP A 176 -9.14 14.37 -3.83
N GLU A 177 -9.11 13.15 -3.28
CA GLU A 177 -9.54 12.90 -1.91
C GLU A 177 -8.63 13.64 -0.91
N THR A 178 -7.32 13.68 -1.16
CA THR A 178 -6.35 14.45 -0.37
C THR A 178 -6.71 15.95 -0.37
N GLN A 179 -7.04 16.53 -1.53
CA GLN A 179 -7.46 17.93 -1.65
C GLN A 179 -8.80 18.19 -0.96
N LYS A 180 -9.77 17.29 -1.13
CA LYS A 180 -11.10 17.39 -0.51
C LYS A 180 -11.02 17.46 1.01
N TRP A 181 -10.17 16.64 1.62
CA TRP A 181 -9.96 16.59 3.07
C TRP A 181 -8.89 17.56 3.58
N LYS A 182 -8.34 18.42 2.71
CA LYS A 182 -7.26 19.39 3.04
C LYS A 182 -6.03 18.71 3.66
N LEU A 183 -5.72 17.50 3.22
CA LEU A 183 -4.51 16.78 3.58
C LEU A 183 -3.32 17.35 2.79
N HIS A 184 -2.13 17.30 3.38
CA HIS A 184 -0.93 17.92 2.80
C HIS A 184 -0.26 17.06 1.72
N LYS A 185 -0.32 15.74 1.87
CA LYS A 185 0.37 14.79 0.99
C LYS A 185 -0.31 13.42 0.98
N THR A 186 -0.14 12.68 -0.10
CA THR A 186 -0.45 11.26 -0.23
C THR A 186 0.83 10.45 -0.08
N VAL A 187 0.84 9.40 0.73
CA VAL A 187 2.02 8.57 1.01
C VAL A 187 1.75 7.15 0.55
N ILE A 188 2.70 6.56 -0.17
CA ILE A 188 2.63 5.18 -0.66
C ILE A 188 3.78 4.39 -0.03
N TRP A 189 3.47 3.33 0.72
CA TRP A 189 4.47 2.43 1.29
C TRP A 189 4.70 1.27 0.34
N ARG A 190 5.68 1.41 -0.55
CA ARG A 190 6.10 0.32 -1.43
C ARG A 190 7.50 0.59 -1.97
N SER A 191 8.26 -0.50 -2.17
CA SER A 191 9.28 -0.52 -3.21
C SER A 191 8.55 -0.54 -4.56
N PRO A 192 8.76 0.46 -5.42
CA PRO A 192 7.86 0.69 -6.54
C PRO A 192 7.97 -0.41 -7.59
N THR A 193 6.83 -1.00 -7.97
CA THR A 193 6.80 -1.82 -9.18
C THR A 193 7.08 -0.93 -10.40
N PRO A 194 7.66 -1.47 -11.48
CA PRO A 194 7.95 -0.68 -12.68
C PRO A 194 6.73 0.10 -13.20
N GLU A 195 5.54 -0.50 -13.12
CA GLU A 195 4.29 0.09 -13.58
C GLU A 195 3.85 1.25 -12.67
N LEU A 196 4.01 1.10 -11.35
CA LEU A 196 3.68 2.15 -10.40
C LEU A 196 4.64 3.34 -10.52
N ASN A 197 5.93 3.09 -10.73
CA ASN A 197 6.91 4.15 -11.01
C ASN A 197 6.55 4.95 -12.26
N ARG A 198 6.20 4.25 -13.35
CA ARG A 198 5.76 4.90 -14.59
C ARG A 198 4.51 5.74 -14.36
N ALA A 199 3.55 5.24 -13.59
CA ALA A 199 2.33 5.98 -13.25
C ALA A 199 2.63 7.22 -12.40
N ILE A 200 3.49 7.12 -11.40
CA ILE A 200 3.92 8.25 -10.57
C ILE A 200 4.63 9.31 -11.43
N HIS A 201 5.54 8.88 -12.30
CA HIS A 201 6.27 9.78 -13.19
C HIS A 201 5.33 10.49 -14.17
N MET A 202 4.36 9.76 -14.75
CA MET A 202 3.35 10.35 -15.61
C MET A 202 2.53 11.41 -14.86
N VAL A 203 2.11 11.12 -13.63
CA VAL A 203 1.35 12.07 -12.79
C VAL A 203 2.20 13.31 -12.45
N GLN A 204 3.49 13.12 -12.17
CA GLN A 204 4.43 14.21 -11.92
C GLN A 204 4.56 15.14 -13.14
N GLU A 205 4.79 14.58 -14.33
CA GLU A 205 5.00 15.37 -15.55
C GLU A 205 3.73 16.04 -16.06
N HIS A 206 2.60 15.33 -16.07
CA HIS A 206 1.37 15.79 -16.73
C HIS A 206 0.47 16.64 -15.82
N PHE A 207 0.62 16.51 -14.50
CA PHE A 207 -0.23 17.19 -13.51
C PHE A 207 0.56 18.05 -12.51
N GLY A 208 1.90 18.13 -12.65
CA GLY A 208 2.74 18.99 -11.81
C GLY A 208 2.78 18.58 -10.34
N VAL A 209 2.62 17.29 -10.05
CA VAL A 209 2.62 16.75 -8.69
C VAL A 209 4.05 16.63 -8.18
N GLY A 210 4.34 17.17 -6.99
CA GLY A 210 5.62 17.00 -6.34
C GLY A 210 5.77 15.57 -5.82
N VAL A 211 6.80 14.85 -6.25
CA VAL A 211 7.09 13.48 -5.80
C VAL A 211 8.39 13.49 -5.01
N THR A 212 8.35 12.91 -3.81
CA THR A 212 9.54 12.73 -2.96
C THR A 212 9.65 11.27 -2.58
N ASN A 213 10.75 10.63 -2.97
CA ASN A 213 11.07 9.25 -2.61
C ASN A 213 12.00 9.27 -1.41
N GLU A 214 11.62 8.59 -0.34
CA GLU A 214 12.35 8.57 0.92
C GLU A 214 12.39 7.15 1.49
N GLU A 215 13.49 6.81 2.15
CA GLU A 215 13.54 5.62 2.99
C GLU A 215 13.15 5.99 4.43
N ARG A 216 12.13 5.32 4.97
CA ARG A 216 11.70 5.53 6.35
C ARG A 216 12.68 4.85 7.30
N VAL A 217 13.38 5.65 8.09
CA VAL A 217 14.28 5.15 9.14
C VAL A 217 13.70 5.27 10.54
N ASN A 218 12.74 6.17 10.74
CA ASN A 218 12.26 6.59 12.07
C ASN A 218 10.74 6.47 12.28
N ARG A 219 9.97 5.98 11.30
CA ARG A 219 8.50 5.87 11.40
C ARG A 219 8.01 4.56 10.81
N ASN A 220 7.43 3.73 11.66
CA ASN A 220 6.78 2.45 11.31
C ASN A 220 7.64 1.50 10.48
N VAL A 221 8.93 1.39 10.81
CA VAL A 221 9.86 0.51 10.10
C VAL A 221 9.44 -0.96 10.36
N PRO A 222 9.14 -1.74 9.31
CA PRO A 222 8.78 -3.13 9.46
C PRO A 222 9.99 -3.93 9.93
N SER A 223 9.80 -4.72 10.97
CA SER A 223 10.79 -5.67 11.49
C SER A 223 10.16 -7.04 11.66
N VAL A 224 10.92 -8.09 11.38
CA VAL A 224 10.47 -9.49 11.56
C VAL A 224 11.37 -10.25 12.49
N ARG A 225 10.80 -11.25 13.16
CA ARG A 225 11.50 -12.17 14.04
C ARG A 225 10.82 -13.53 14.02
N TRP A 226 11.61 -14.59 13.84
CA TRP A 226 11.13 -15.96 14.00
C TRP A 226 10.98 -16.33 15.48
N LYS A 227 10.01 -17.17 15.81
CA LYS A 227 9.78 -17.66 17.18
C LYS A 227 11.04 -18.34 17.70
N GLY A 228 11.42 -18.03 18.93
CA GLY A 228 12.67 -18.52 19.53
C GLY A 228 13.93 -17.74 19.14
N GLY A 229 13.82 -16.73 18.26
CA GLY A 229 14.94 -15.86 17.90
C GLY A 229 15.97 -16.52 16.98
N ASP A 230 15.54 -17.43 16.11
CA ASP A 230 16.39 -18.04 15.08
C ASP A 230 16.83 -16.98 14.05
N GLU A 231 18.02 -16.42 14.26
CA GLU A 231 18.57 -15.36 13.43
C GLU A 231 18.86 -15.82 12.00
N GLU A 232 19.21 -17.09 11.81
CA GLU A 232 19.55 -17.65 10.49
C GLU A 232 18.29 -17.76 9.62
N LYS A 233 17.19 -18.27 10.18
CA LYS A 233 15.89 -18.24 9.49
C LYS A 233 15.42 -16.81 9.26
N THR A 234 15.62 -15.92 10.22
CA THR A 234 15.17 -14.52 10.10
C THR A 234 15.91 -13.77 8.97
N LYS A 235 17.20 -14.07 8.73
CA LYS A 235 17.99 -13.52 7.59
C LYS A 235 17.55 -14.03 6.22
N GLN A 236 16.87 -15.17 6.17
CA GLN A 236 16.39 -15.82 4.95
C GLN A 236 14.99 -15.38 4.54
N ILE A 237 14.31 -14.59 5.37
CA ILE A 237 12.95 -14.10 5.07
C ILE A 237 12.99 -12.99 4.03
N GLU A 238 12.18 -13.13 2.99
CA GLU A 238 11.82 -12.05 2.08
C GLU A 238 10.33 -11.74 2.24
N ILE A 239 10.01 -10.46 2.51
CA ILE A 239 8.60 -10.05 2.59
C ILE A 239 8.13 -9.60 1.21
N CYS A 240 7.22 -10.36 0.62
CA CYS A 240 6.47 -9.96 -0.54
C CYS A 240 5.33 -9.02 -0.14
N HIS A 241 5.05 -8.01 -0.98
CA HIS A 241 3.95 -7.06 -0.76
C HIS A 241 4.00 -6.35 0.61
N ASN A 242 5.16 -5.79 0.99
CA ASN A 242 5.33 -5.02 2.22
C ASN A 242 4.60 -3.67 2.16
N GLU A 243 3.32 -3.66 2.48
CA GLU A 243 2.45 -2.49 2.36
C GLU A 243 2.03 -1.93 3.73
N PHE A 244 1.22 -0.87 3.71
CA PHE A 244 0.80 -0.19 4.93
C PHE A 244 -0.28 -0.99 5.67
N TYR A 245 0.17 -1.72 6.68
CA TYR A 245 -0.67 -2.33 7.71
C TYR A 245 -0.25 -1.90 9.13
N ALA A 246 0.66 -0.91 9.23
CA ALA A 246 1.16 -0.45 10.51
C ALA A 246 0.07 0.27 11.31
N TRP A 247 0.07 0.02 12.60
CA TRP A 247 -0.67 0.78 13.58
C TRP A 247 0.15 2.00 14.02
N SER A 248 -0.34 3.21 13.77
CA SER A 248 0.22 4.46 14.31
C SER A 248 -0.85 5.32 14.95
#